data_AF-A0A940RS64-F1
#
_entry.id   AF-A0A940RS64-F1
#
_cell.length_a   1.000
_cell.length_b   1.000
_cell.length_c   1.000
_cell.angle_alpha   90.00
_cell.angle_beta   90.00
_cell.angle_gamma   90.00
#
_symmetry.space_group_name_H-M   'P 1'
#
loop_
_entity.id
_entity.type
_entity.pdbx_description
1 polymer ?
#
loop_
_entity_poly.entity_id
_entity_poly.type
_entity_poly.pdbx_seq_one_letter_code
_entity_poly.pdbx_strand_id
1 'polypeptide(L)'
;MRISIATGLLLFASLPAAAHDPDDHDREIHQASELVPWCRQEAEARFVARGEKTYQWSASYSDRGNTLSVEGRLRVEGRDVKVQCRIARGAREHYASIEISDPKG
;
A
#
# COMPACT_ATOMS: atom_id res chain seq x y z
N MET A 1 -25.47 -61.84 -5.25
CA MET A 1 -24.41 -60.91 -4.81
C MET A 1 -24.96 -59.49 -4.94
N ARG A 2 -25.28 -58.83 -3.83
CA ARG A 2 -25.97 -57.52 -3.82
C ARG A 2 -24.91 -56.42 -3.60
N ILE A 3 -24.79 -55.49 -4.55
CA ILE A 3 -23.88 -54.35 -4.46
C ILE A 3 -24.69 -53.17 -3.92
N SER A 4 -24.42 -52.78 -2.68
CA SER A 4 -24.92 -51.55 -2.08
C SER A 4 -23.99 -50.41 -2.47
N ILE A 5 -24.47 -49.49 -3.31
CA ILE A 5 -23.76 -48.24 -3.62
C ILE A 5 -24.26 -47.19 -2.61
N ALA A 6 -23.42 -46.89 -1.61
CA ALA A 6 -23.66 -45.78 -0.69
C ALA A 6 -23.15 -44.49 -1.36
N THR A 7 -24.08 -43.70 -1.89
CA THR A 7 -23.80 -42.40 -2.49
C THR A 7 -23.48 -41.39 -1.39
N GLY A 8 -22.21 -41.14 -1.13
CA GLY A 8 -21.74 -40.09 -0.22
C GLY A 8 -21.92 -38.71 -0.87
N LEU A 9 -22.86 -37.93 -0.34
CA LEU A 9 -23.12 -36.55 -0.75
C LEU A 9 -22.01 -35.63 -0.17
N LEU A 10 -21.01 -35.28 -0.98
CA LEU A 10 -20.01 -34.26 -0.63
C LEU A 10 -20.67 -32.88 -0.70
N LEU A 11 -20.99 -32.30 0.46
CA LEU A 11 -21.40 -30.91 0.60
C LEU A 11 -20.17 -30.00 0.44
N PHE A 12 -20.00 -29.45 -0.76
CA PHE A 12 -19.10 -28.32 -0.99
C PHE A 12 -19.67 -27.09 -0.29
N ALA A 13 -19.21 -26.80 0.93
CA ALA A 13 -19.46 -25.52 1.58
C ALA A 13 -18.77 -24.42 0.77
N SER A 14 -19.56 -23.59 0.11
CA SER A 14 -19.08 -22.41 -0.62
C SER A 14 -18.54 -21.40 0.40
N LEU A 15 -17.21 -21.32 0.55
CA LEU A 15 -16.62 -20.19 1.25
C LEU A 15 -16.88 -18.92 0.42
N PRO A 16 -17.36 -17.81 1.01
CA PRO A 16 -17.36 -16.54 0.33
C PRO A 16 -15.89 -16.14 0.15
N ALA A 17 -15.41 -16.21 -1.09
CA ALA A 17 -14.21 -15.49 -1.47
C ALA A 17 -14.53 -14.01 -1.29
N ALA A 18 -14.04 -13.41 -0.20
CA ALA A 18 -13.97 -11.96 -0.12
C ALA A 18 -13.05 -11.53 -1.28
N ALA A 19 -13.66 -11.08 -2.37
CA ALA A 19 -12.95 -10.44 -3.45
C ALA A 19 -12.21 -9.25 -2.83
N HIS A 20 -10.89 -9.37 -2.71
CA HIS A 20 -10.04 -8.22 -2.51
C HIS A 20 -10.17 -7.44 -3.82
N ASP A 21 -11.01 -6.42 -3.84
CA ASP A 21 -11.08 -5.50 -4.97
C ASP A 21 -9.72 -4.79 -5.00
N PRO A 22 -8.84 -5.09 -5.97
CA PRO A 22 -7.65 -4.30 -6.15
C PRO A 22 -8.16 -3.05 -6.84
N ASP A 23 -8.59 -2.09 -6.03
CA ASP A 23 -8.95 -0.74 -6.44
C ASP A 23 -7.63 -0.07 -6.89
N ASP A 24 -7.13 -0.49 -8.05
CA ASP A 24 -6.09 0.12 -8.87
C ASP A 24 -6.71 1.35 -9.56
N HIS A 25 -7.40 2.17 -8.78
CA HIS A 25 -8.01 3.39 -9.27
C HIS A 25 -6.96 4.47 -9.13
N ASP A 26 -6.24 4.67 -10.23
CA ASP A 26 -5.49 5.89 -10.52
C ASP A 26 -6.38 7.12 -10.29
N ARG A 27 -6.35 7.61 -9.05
CA ARG A 27 -7.22 8.65 -8.52
C ARG A 27 -6.55 10.01 -8.61
N GLU A 28 -7.35 11.04 -8.78
CA GLU A 28 -6.86 12.41 -8.63
C GLU A 28 -6.67 12.72 -7.14
N ILE A 29 -5.55 13.34 -6.80
CA ILE A 29 -5.21 13.73 -5.44
C ILE A 29 -5.48 15.21 -5.27
N HIS A 30 -6.48 15.56 -4.45
CA HIS A 30 -6.89 16.93 -4.21
C HIS A 30 -6.41 17.46 -2.87
N GLN A 31 -6.03 16.60 -1.92
CA GLN A 31 -5.52 16.99 -0.60
C GLN A 31 -4.27 16.20 -0.22
N ALA A 32 -3.31 16.77 0.52
CA ALA A 32 -2.08 16.04 0.85
C ALA A 32 -2.31 14.82 1.74
N SER A 33 -3.37 14.80 2.55
CA SER A 33 -3.77 13.63 3.35
C SER A 33 -4.12 12.41 2.48
N GLU A 34 -4.66 12.63 1.28
CA GLU A 34 -5.03 11.57 0.33
C GLU A 34 -3.81 10.87 -0.27
N LEU A 35 -2.66 11.55 -0.29
CA LEU A 35 -1.37 11.01 -0.76
C LEU A 35 -0.69 10.08 0.26
N VAL A 36 -1.07 10.15 1.54
CA VAL A 36 -0.40 9.41 2.63
C VAL A 36 -0.40 7.89 2.40
N PRO A 37 -1.52 7.24 2.02
CA PRO A 37 -1.54 5.80 1.77
C PRO A 37 -0.61 5.36 0.64
N TRP A 38 -0.60 6.10 -0.49
CA TRP A 38 0.29 5.83 -1.62
C TRP A 38 1.76 5.95 -1.21
N CYS A 39 2.10 7.05 -0.53
CA CYS A 39 3.46 7.32 -0.07
C CYS A 39 3.99 6.20 0.85
N ARG A 40 3.13 5.68 1.72
CA ARG A 40 3.43 4.54 2.59
C ARG A 40 3.65 3.27 1.79
N GLN A 41 2.72 2.94 0.89
CA GLN A 41 2.74 1.70 0.12
C GLN A 41 3.98 1.60 -0.76
N GLU A 42 4.32 2.66 -1.50
CA GLU A 42 5.51 2.73 -2.35
C GLU A 42 6.81 2.59 -1.55
N ALA A 43 6.88 3.27 -0.39
CA ALA A 43 8.02 3.14 0.50
C ALA A 43 8.16 1.69 1.02
N GLU A 44 7.07 1.11 1.53
CA GLU A 44 7.07 -0.28 2.03
C GLU A 44 7.46 -1.27 0.93
N ALA A 45 6.90 -1.13 -0.27
CA ALA A 45 7.19 -1.99 -1.42
C ALA A 45 8.68 -2.02 -1.76
N ARG A 46 9.38 -0.88 -1.73
CA ARG A 46 10.82 -0.81 -2.01
C ARG A 46 11.67 -1.62 -1.03
N PHE A 47 11.28 -1.70 0.24
CA PHE A 47 12.01 -2.47 1.26
C PHE A 47 11.61 -3.94 1.27
N VAL A 48 10.32 -4.23 1.09
CA VAL A 48 9.82 -5.60 0.98
C VAL A 48 10.43 -6.30 -0.24
N ALA A 49 10.57 -5.62 -1.37
CA ALA A 49 11.26 -6.15 -2.55
C ALA A 49 12.73 -6.50 -2.32
N ARG A 50 13.36 -5.91 -1.28
CA ARG A 50 14.73 -6.22 -0.83
C ARG A 50 14.78 -7.30 0.25
N GLY A 51 13.63 -7.86 0.65
CA GLY A 51 13.53 -8.84 1.73
C GLY A 51 13.67 -8.23 3.13
N GLU A 52 13.54 -6.91 3.26
CA GLU A 52 13.65 -6.22 4.54
C GLU A 52 12.28 -6.09 5.22
N LYS A 53 12.26 -6.28 6.54
CA LYS A 53 11.05 -6.09 7.33
C LYS A 53 10.81 -4.62 7.59
N THR A 54 9.65 -4.17 7.13
CA THR A 54 9.10 -2.86 7.45
C THR A 54 8.17 -3.00 8.65
N TYR A 55 8.15 -1.97 9.48
CA TYR A 55 7.23 -1.84 10.59
C TYR A 55 6.98 -0.35 10.81
N GLN A 56 5.89 -0.01 11.50
CA GLN A 56 5.57 1.35 11.97
C GLN A 56 5.73 2.47 10.90
N TRP A 57 4.60 3.02 10.48
CA TRP A 57 4.55 4.21 9.64
C TRP A 57 4.07 5.41 10.45
N SER A 58 4.74 6.55 10.29
CA SER A 58 4.21 7.85 10.71
C SER A 58 4.41 8.88 9.60
N ALA A 59 3.51 9.86 9.52
CA ALA A 59 3.58 10.89 8.51
C ALA A 59 2.96 12.21 8.99
N SER A 60 3.49 13.31 8.47
CA SER A 60 2.84 14.61 8.42
C SER A 60 2.57 14.98 6.97
N TYR A 61 1.57 15.81 6.73
CA TYR A 61 1.20 16.27 5.39
C TYR A 61 0.92 17.76 5.40
N SER A 62 1.16 18.40 4.26
CA SER A 62 0.92 19.84 4.09
C SER A 62 0.53 20.18 2.67
N ASP A 63 -0.32 21.19 2.56
CA ASP A 63 -0.78 21.79 1.31
C ASP A 63 -0.09 23.15 1.14
N ARG A 64 0.69 23.36 0.08
CA ARG A 64 1.30 24.66 -0.24
C ARG A 64 1.05 25.03 -1.70
N GLY A 65 0.13 25.98 -1.92
CA GLY A 65 -0.29 26.38 -3.26
C GLY A 65 -0.79 25.17 -4.05
N ASN A 66 -0.15 24.91 -5.20
CA ASN A 66 -0.46 23.77 -6.06
C ASN A 66 0.25 22.47 -5.65
N THR A 67 1.14 22.50 -4.65
CA THR A 67 1.92 21.32 -4.25
C THR A 67 1.35 20.70 -2.99
N LEU A 68 1.06 19.41 -3.06
CA LEU A 68 0.71 18.56 -1.94
C LEU A 68 1.96 17.80 -1.50
N SER A 69 2.25 17.75 -0.21
CA SER A 69 3.47 17.13 0.31
C SER A 69 3.19 16.25 1.52
N VAL A 70 3.85 15.10 1.57
CA VAL A 70 3.86 14.17 2.70
C VAL A 70 5.31 13.96 3.14
N GLU A 71 5.57 14.13 4.44
CA GLU A 71 6.83 13.75 5.07
C GLU A 71 6.57 12.55 5.98
N GLY A 72 7.10 11.40 5.59
CA GLY A 72 6.93 10.13 6.28
C GLY A 72 8.21 9.66 6.98
N ARG A 73 8.02 8.81 7.99
CA ARG A 73 9.06 8.00 8.60
C ARG A 73 8.62 6.54 8.60
N LEU A 74 9.41 5.70 7.96
CA LEU A 74 9.21 4.26 7.93
C LEU A 74 10.32 3.57 8.72
N ARG A 75 9.94 2.63 9.58
CA ARG A 75 10.92 1.86 10.36
C ARG A 75 11.26 0.57 9.61
N VAL A 76 12.54 0.32 9.37
CA VAL A 76 13.02 -0.80 8.54
C VAL A 76 14.21 -1.48 9.20
N GLU A 77 14.11 -2.76 9.55
CA GLU A 77 15.21 -3.53 10.17
C GLU A 77 15.97 -2.75 11.28
N GLY A 78 15.27 -2.09 12.20
CA GLY A 78 15.93 -1.35 13.27
C GLY A 78 16.36 0.07 12.95
N ARG A 79 16.07 0.63 11.76
CA ARG A 79 16.43 2.01 11.38
C ARG A 79 15.24 2.85 10.91
N ASP A 80 15.35 4.16 11.08
CA ASP A 80 14.36 5.14 10.62
C ASP A 80 14.75 5.61 9.22
N VAL A 81 13.84 5.44 8.26
CA VAL A 81 13.98 5.89 6.88
C VAL A 81 13.08 7.10 6.68
N LYS A 82 13.63 8.18 6.14
CA LYS A 82 12.84 9.38 5.77
C LYS A 82 12.22 9.16 4.39
N VAL A 83 10.93 9.45 4.27
CA VAL A 83 10.19 9.40 3.02
C VAL A 83 9.61 10.78 2.74
N GLN A 84 9.73 11.27 1.52
CA GLN A 84 9.09 12.51 1.08
C GLN A 84 8.32 12.23 -0.20
N CYS A 85 7.03 12.53 -0.20
CA CYS A 85 6.19 12.40 -1.40
C CYS A 85 5.62 13.76 -1.78
N ARG A 86 5.55 14.02 -3.08
CA ARG A 86 5.01 15.27 -3.62
C ARG A 86 4.19 15.03 -4.87
N ILE A 87 3.09 15.76 -5.00
CA ILE A 87 2.26 15.76 -6.20
C ILE A 87 1.65 17.15 -6.42
N ALA A 88 1.32 17.48 -7.67
CA ALA A 88 0.48 18.63 -7.97
C ALA A 88 -0.98 18.34 -7.59
N ARG A 89 -1.69 19.34 -7.06
CA ARG A 89 -3.12 19.23 -6.74
C ARG A 89 -3.92 18.91 -8.00
N GLY A 90 -4.84 17.95 -7.89
CA GLY A 90 -5.67 17.46 -8.98
C GLY A 90 -4.93 16.57 -9.98
N ALA A 91 -3.64 16.29 -9.77
CA ALA A 91 -2.95 15.30 -10.59
C ALA A 91 -3.31 13.89 -10.15
N ARG A 92 -3.22 12.97 -11.10
CA ARG A 92 -3.37 11.52 -10.91
C ARG A 92 -2.23 10.96 -10.05
N GLU A 93 -2.55 10.00 -9.19
CA GLU A 93 -1.64 9.41 -8.20
C GLU A 93 -0.31 8.94 -8.82
N HIS A 94 -0.33 8.35 -10.03
CA HIS A 94 0.89 7.89 -10.71
C HIS A 94 1.88 8.99 -11.11
N TYR A 95 1.47 10.27 -11.11
CA TYR A 95 2.37 11.41 -11.32
C TYR A 95 3.04 11.89 -10.02
N ALA A 96 2.73 11.30 -8.88
CA ALA A 96 3.43 11.61 -7.65
C ALA A 96 4.91 11.22 -7.74
N SER A 97 5.74 12.00 -7.06
CA SER A 97 7.16 11.69 -6.86
C SER A 97 7.41 11.26 -5.43
N ILE A 98 8.34 10.33 -5.26
CA ILE A 98 8.77 9.80 -3.97
C ILE A 98 10.30 9.88 -3.86
N GLU A 99 10.78 10.40 -2.74
CA GLU A 99 12.19 10.43 -2.35
C GLU A 99 12.35 9.68 -1.03
N ILE A 100 13.29 8.73 -1.00
CA ILE A 100 13.55 7.88 0.17
C ILE A 100 15.01 8.07 0.57
N SER A 101 15.23 8.60 1.77
CA SER A 101 16.57 8.74 2.36
C SER A 101 16.78 7.59 3.35
N ASP A 102 17.44 6.53 2.89
CA ASP A 102 17.84 5.40 3.72
C ASP A 102 19.30 5.59 4.19
N PRO A 103 19.59 5.55 5.50
CA PRO A 103 20.96 5.60 6.00
C PRO A 103 21.86 4.44 5.52
N LYS A 104 21.30 3.34 4.97
CA LYS A 104 22.09 2.26 4.36
C LYS A 104 22.50 2.50 2.90
N GLY A 105 21.87 3.40 2.17
CA GLY A 105 22.13 3.64 0.73
C GLY A 105 20.97 3.25 -0.20
#